data_AF-Q2PCA1-F1
#
_entry.id   AF-Q2PCA1-F1
#
_cell.length_a   1.000
_cell.length_b   1.000
_cell.length_c   1.000
_cell.angle_alpha   90.00
_cell.angle_beta   90.00
_cell.angle_gamma   90.00
#
_symmetry.space_group_name_H-M   'P 1'
#
loop_
_entity.id
_entity.type
_entity.pdbx_description
1 polymer ?
#
loop_
_entity_poly.entity_id
_entity_poly.type
_entity_poly.pdbx_seq_one_letter_code
_entity_poly.pdbx_strand_id
1 'polypeptide(L)'
;LATGCTPTALYAELIRANKAKEVSFENVVTFNLDEYYPMKPEQFQSYNRFMSEVLFSHINIKKENVHIPDGTVPVEKVEEYCANYEKAIKDAGGIDIQVLGIGKTGHIGFNEPGSPLTSTTRKIYLDKITRLDASGDFFGIENVPTQAITMGVGTIMAAKKVLLLCFSESKAKIIAKAIEGESTEVVAASLLQRHPNTTAFLDLPASTELTYYAQPWSLTLKDTTLNIVYDKQLIKKAVVWLSRQCNKPILSLMEGDYYQHHLNALLEQCGSAESVNLFVFQSIQDAITGWPSGKKTRPVERALKVFDHPTLGKKSLYDSELANHKKVVIFSPHPDDDVISMGGTIARLCEQGNDVHTVYETSGAIAVWDDDVKRMTHFASMYAKLIGADVDLFEKKADEFNKHFAEKSCETGFQDSTDILEIKRVLRESEAIDASVHAGVKRQNVHLLNLPFYQTGKIVKNPVSQSDIVIVKDLLQKIQPEVIYAAGDLSDPHGTHRKCTRAVLKALEQLEAEGEEWVKKVDILLYRGA
;
A
#
# COMPACT_ATOMS: atom_id res chain seq x y z
N LEU A 1 -12.38 -11.79 16.83
CA LEU A 1 -12.30 -11.29 15.44
C LEU A 1 -11.62 -9.94 15.43
N ALA A 2 -10.78 -9.69 14.41
CA ALA A 2 -10.05 -8.44 14.24
C ALA A 2 -10.77 -7.51 13.23
N THR A 3 -10.51 -6.21 13.30
CA THR A 3 -11.01 -5.21 12.36
C THR A 3 -9.87 -4.65 11.48
N GLY A 4 -10.17 -3.63 10.68
CA GLY A 4 -9.22 -2.98 9.77
C GLY A 4 -9.10 -3.66 8.40
N CYS A 5 -8.18 -3.17 7.57
CA CYS A 5 -8.04 -3.61 6.17
C CYS A 5 -7.59 -5.06 6.02
N THR A 6 -6.67 -5.53 6.87
CA THR A 6 -6.05 -6.86 6.79
C THR A 6 -7.04 -8.03 6.73
N PRO A 7 -8.03 -8.16 7.64
CA PRO A 7 -8.96 -9.28 7.64
C PRO A 7 -10.08 -9.20 6.58
N THR A 8 -10.22 -8.09 5.84
CA THR A 8 -11.33 -7.92 4.87
C THR A 8 -11.36 -9.00 3.79
N ALA A 9 -10.20 -9.40 3.27
CA ALA A 9 -10.09 -10.47 2.27
C ALA A 9 -10.50 -11.84 2.85
N LEU A 10 -10.15 -12.11 4.12
CA LEU A 10 -10.61 -13.31 4.82
C LEU A 10 -12.13 -13.29 4.98
N TYR A 11 -12.73 -12.16 5.37
CA TYR A 11 -14.17 -12.03 5.51
C TYR A 11 -14.91 -12.21 4.19
N ALA A 12 -14.40 -11.64 3.09
CA ALA A 12 -14.97 -11.86 1.76
C ALA A 12 -14.99 -13.35 1.38
N GLU A 13 -13.92 -14.08 1.69
CA GLU A 13 -13.84 -15.52 1.43
C GLU A 13 -14.78 -16.34 2.33
N LEU A 14 -14.92 -15.97 3.61
CA LEU A 14 -15.90 -16.59 4.51
C LEU A 14 -17.34 -16.37 4.03
N ILE A 15 -17.66 -15.18 3.52
CA ILE A 15 -18.96 -14.88 2.91
C ILE A 15 -19.19 -15.73 1.67
N ARG A 16 -18.18 -15.84 0.79
CA ARG A 16 -18.25 -16.70 -0.41
C ARG A 16 -18.52 -18.15 0.00
N ALA A 17 -17.73 -18.70 0.92
CA ALA A 17 -17.87 -20.07 1.41
C ALA A 17 -19.23 -20.32 2.08
N ASN A 18 -19.77 -19.34 2.83
CA ASN A 18 -21.10 -19.46 3.41
C ASN A 18 -22.21 -19.47 2.36
N LYS A 19 -22.14 -18.58 1.37
CA LYS A 19 -23.09 -18.53 0.25
C LYS A 19 -23.03 -19.80 -0.60
N ALA A 20 -21.84 -20.39 -0.74
CA ALA A 20 -21.62 -21.68 -1.39
C ALA A 20 -22.01 -22.90 -0.52
N LYS A 21 -22.45 -22.67 0.73
CA LYS A 21 -22.80 -23.71 1.73
C LYS A 21 -21.65 -24.64 2.11
N GLU A 22 -20.41 -24.17 1.96
CA GLU A 22 -19.20 -24.89 2.38
C GLU A 22 -18.99 -24.78 3.90
N VAL A 23 -19.45 -23.67 4.50
CA VAL A 23 -19.37 -23.40 5.95
C VAL A 23 -20.67 -22.77 6.46
N SER A 24 -21.03 -23.01 7.72
CA SER A 24 -22.19 -22.41 8.38
C SER A 24 -21.78 -21.70 9.68
N PHE A 25 -22.42 -20.55 9.95
CA PHE A 25 -22.17 -19.71 11.14
C PHE A 25 -23.31 -19.75 12.17
N GLU A 26 -24.34 -20.60 11.95
CA GLU A 26 -25.52 -20.67 12.83
C GLU A 26 -25.20 -21.00 14.29
N ASN A 27 -24.13 -21.76 14.52
CA ASN A 27 -23.69 -22.20 15.84
C ASN A 27 -22.32 -21.59 16.22
N VAL A 28 -21.93 -20.51 15.55
CA VAL A 28 -20.68 -19.79 15.85
C VAL A 28 -21.00 -18.66 16.83
N VAL A 29 -20.17 -18.51 17.85
CA VAL A 29 -20.13 -17.37 18.78
C VAL A 29 -18.87 -16.57 18.50
N THR A 30 -19.00 -15.24 18.40
CA THR A 30 -17.89 -14.36 18.04
C THR A 30 -17.65 -13.31 19.11
N PHE A 31 -16.39 -13.10 19.45
CA PHE A 31 -15.92 -12.00 20.28
C PHE A 31 -14.95 -11.15 19.47
N ASN A 32 -15.24 -9.86 19.31
CA ASN A 32 -14.32 -8.90 18.72
C ASN A 32 -13.24 -8.48 19.73
N LEU A 33 -12.09 -8.07 19.21
CA LEU A 33 -10.95 -7.65 20.03
C LEU A 33 -11.22 -6.34 20.75
N ASP A 34 -11.81 -5.36 20.06
CA ASP A 34 -11.79 -3.97 20.52
C ASP A 34 -12.94 -3.13 19.96
N GLU A 35 -13.14 -1.96 20.56
CA GLU A 35 -13.94 -0.83 20.06
C GLU A 35 -13.33 0.48 20.61
N TYR A 36 -13.42 1.56 19.83
CA TYR A 36 -12.99 2.89 20.28
C TYR A 36 -13.81 3.38 21.48
N TYR A 37 -13.24 4.29 22.29
CA TYR A 37 -13.91 4.81 23.48
C TYR A 37 -13.69 6.34 23.64
N PRO A 38 -14.77 7.13 23.80
CA PRO A 38 -16.16 6.77 23.54
C PRO A 38 -16.43 6.58 22.05
N MET A 39 -17.34 5.69 21.69
CA MET A 39 -17.77 5.45 20.30
C MET A 39 -19.20 4.92 20.26
N LYS A 40 -20.05 5.53 19.44
CA LYS A 40 -21.43 5.06 19.22
C LYS A 40 -21.46 4.02 18.09
N PRO A 41 -22.27 2.95 18.19
CA PRO A 41 -22.32 1.89 17.19
C PRO A 41 -22.68 2.34 15.77
N GLU A 42 -23.40 3.46 15.61
CA GLU A 42 -23.85 3.97 14.30
C GLU A 42 -22.78 4.82 13.60
N GLN A 43 -21.75 5.26 14.33
CA GLN A 43 -20.68 6.09 13.78
C GLN A 43 -19.91 5.34 12.70
N PHE A 44 -19.47 6.08 11.68
CA PHE A 44 -18.80 5.50 10.52
C PHE A 44 -17.53 4.71 10.91
N GLN A 45 -16.81 5.19 11.91
CA GLN A 45 -15.55 4.62 12.39
C GLN A 45 -15.72 3.53 13.46
N SER A 46 -16.95 3.22 13.86
CA SER A 46 -17.21 2.18 14.87
C SER A 46 -16.88 0.80 14.31
N TYR A 47 -16.19 -0.01 15.13
CA TYR A 47 -15.93 -1.41 14.81
C TYR A 47 -17.21 -2.26 14.83
N ASN A 48 -18.23 -1.86 15.59
CA ASN A 48 -19.57 -2.43 15.49
C ASN A 48 -20.14 -2.30 14.08
N ARG A 49 -20.18 -1.06 13.56
CA ARG A 49 -20.64 -0.79 12.20
C ARG A 49 -19.79 -1.51 11.15
N PHE A 50 -18.46 -1.42 11.27
CA PHE A 50 -17.53 -2.11 10.37
C PHE A 50 -17.85 -3.61 10.26
N MET A 51 -17.97 -4.30 11.40
CA MET A 51 -18.22 -5.74 11.39
C MET A 51 -19.60 -6.11 10.86
N SER A 52 -20.60 -5.28 11.14
CA SER A 52 -21.95 -5.43 10.59
C SER A 52 -21.94 -5.33 9.06
N GLU A 53 -21.29 -4.31 8.51
CA GLU A 53 -21.23 -4.05 7.07
C GLU A 53 -20.32 -5.05 6.32
N VAL A 54 -19.20 -5.45 6.91
CA VAL A 54 -18.15 -6.26 6.25
C VAL A 54 -18.39 -7.75 6.38
N LEU A 55 -19.03 -8.23 7.46
CA LEU A 55 -19.20 -9.66 7.71
C LEU A 55 -20.61 -10.05 8.14
N PHE A 56 -21.08 -9.57 9.29
CA PHE A 56 -22.22 -10.17 9.98
C PHE A 56 -23.55 -10.06 9.22
N SER A 57 -23.74 -9.03 8.39
CA SER A 57 -24.93 -8.90 7.55
C SER A 57 -24.96 -9.85 6.34
N HIS A 58 -23.87 -10.57 6.07
CA HIS A 58 -23.70 -11.38 4.87
C HIS A 58 -23.62 -12.89 5.13
N ILE A 59 -23.67 -13.31 6.40
CA ILE A 59 -23.56 -14.70 6.84
C ILE A 59 -24.74 -15.10 7.73
N ASN A 60 -24.99 -16.41 7.87
CA ASN A 60 -26.07 -16.96 8.71
C ASN A 60 -25.75 -17.02 10.22
N ILE A 61 -25.06 -16.02 10.78
CA ILE A 61 -24.80 -15.91 12.22
C ILE A 61 -26.00 -15.35 12.97
N LYS A 62 -26.26 -15.85 14.18
CA LYS A 62 -27.29 -15.32 15.08
C LYS A 62 -26.80 -14.05 15.77
N LYS A 63 -27.65 -13.02 15.89
CA LYS A 63 -27.24 -11.71 16.45
C LYS A 63 -26.82 -11.82 17.92
N GLU A 64 -27.50 -12.67 18.68
CA GLU A 64 -27.19 -12.95 20.10
C GLU A 64 -25.82 -13.59 20.32
N ASN A 65 -25.22 -14.16 19.27
CA ASN A 65 -23.89 -14.77 19.31
C ASN A 65 -22.78 -13.79 18.91
N VAL A 66 -23.11 -12.53 18.62
CA VAL A 66 -22.16 -11.49 18.22
C VAL A 66 -21.84 -10.60 19.41
N HIS A 67 -20.58 -10.62 19.86
CA HIS A 67 -20.08 -9.82 20.96
C HIS A 67 -19.00 -8.86 20.48
N ILE A 68 -19.24 -7.57 20.63
CA ILE A 68 -18.30 -6.48 20.30
C ILE A 68 -18.23 -5.56 21.52
N PRO A 69 -17.04 -5.08 21.94
CA PRO A 69 -16.96 -4.12 23.03
C PRO A 69 -17.83 -2.87 22.78
N ASP A 70 -18.48 -2.35 23.83
CA ASP A 70 -19.41 -1.23 23.73
C ASP A 70 -18.71 0.07 24.15
N GLY A 71 -18.48 0.94 23.16
CA GLY A 71 -17.86 2.25 23.34
C GLY A 71 -18.75 3.30 24.01
N THR A 72 -20.00 2.98 24.35
CA THR A 72 -20.96 3.90 24.97
C THR A 72 -21.13 3.71 26.48
N VAL A 73 -20.47 2.69 27.04
CA VAL A 73 -20.53 2.37 28.47
C VAL A 73 -20.09 3.57 29.31
N PRO A 74 -20.84 3.97 30.36
CA PRO A 74 -20.42 5.04 31.26
C PRO A 74 -19.07 4.75 31.90
N VAL A 75 -18.21 5.78 32.04
CA VAL A 75 -16.81 5.66 32.48
C VAL A 75 -16.68 4.85 33.78
N GLU A 76 -17.59 5.06 34.72
CA GLU A 76 -17.67 4.42 36.03
C GLU A 76 -18.04 2.93 35.99
N LYS A 77 -18.61 2.45 34.87
CA LYS A 77 -19.00 1.05 34.66
C LYS A 77 -18.05 0.27 33.75
N VAL A 78 -17.04 0.93 33.20
CA VAL A 78 -16.13 0.32 32.21
C VAL A 78 -15.40 -0.91 32.78
N GLU A 79 -14.96 -0.86 34.04
CA GLU A 79 -14.27 -2.01 34.65
C GLU A 79 -15.20 -3.22 34.83
N GLU A 80 -16.42 -2.99 35.31
CA GLU A 80 -17.46 -4.02 35.43
C GLU A 80 -17.81 -4.60 34.05
N TYR A 81 -17.97 -3.74 33.03
CA TYR A 81 -18.22 -4.15 31.66
C TYR A 81 -17.11 -5.06 31.13
N CYS A 82 -15.85 -4.68 31.30
CA CYS A 82 -14.70 -5.48 30.87
C CYS A 82 -14.67 -6.85 31.57
N ALA A 83 -14.97 -6.89 32.88
CA ALA A 83 -15.05 -8.15 33.63
C ALA A 83 -16.20 -9.05 33.14
N ASN A 84 -17.34 -8.47 32.78
CA ASN A 84 -18.48 -9.19 32.22
C ASN A 84 -18.17 -9.73 30.80
N TYR A 85 -17.39 -9.00 30.00
CA TYR A 85 -16.92 -9.47 28.69
C TYR A 85 -16.01 -10.70 28.83
N GLU A 86 -15.07 -10.67 29.77
CA GLU A 86 -14.23 -11.84 30.10
C GLU A 86 -15.05 -13.03 30.60
N LYS A 87 -16.08 -12.77 31.41
CA LYS A 87 -16.99 -13.81 31.88
C LYS A 87 -17.76 -14.43 30.72
N ALA A 88 -18.29 -13.63 29.80
CA ALA A 88 -19.00 -14.13 28.62
C ALA A 88 -18.11 -15.05 27.75
N ILE A 89 -16.83 -14.71 27.58
CA ILE A 89 -15.85 -15.57 26.88
C ILE A 89 -15.70 -16.92 27.60
N LYS A 90 -15.57 -16.90 28.94
CA LYS A 90 -15.43 -18.13 29.73
C LYS A 90 -16.71 -18.98 29.71
N ASP A 91 -17.87 -18.36 29.84
CA ASP A 91 -19.18 -19.01 29.81
C ASP A 91 -19.46 -19.66 28.43
N ALA A 92 -18.89 -19.10 27.36
CA ALA A 92 -18.91 -19.69 26.01
C ALA A 92 -17.90 -20.84 25.82
N GLY A 93 -17.07 -21.17 26.82
CA GLY A 93 -16.07 -22.23 26.74
C GLY A 93 -14.67 -21.78 26.29
N GLY A 94 -14.41 -20.46 26.25
CA GLY A 94 -13.17 -19.88 25.77
C GLY A 94 -13.14 -19.63 24.26
N ILE A 95 -12.01 -19.14 23.75
CA ILE A 95 -11.83 -18.84 22.32
C ILE A 95 -11.19 -20.03 21.60
N ASP A 96 -11.88 -20.63 20.64
CA ASP A 96 -11.31 -21.70 19.82
C ASP A 96 -10.26 -21.17 18.82
N ILE A 97 -10.60 -20.09 18.11
CA ILE A 97 -9.75 -19.49 17.08
C ILE A 97 -9.73 -17.98 17.27
N GLN A 98 -8.54 -17.42 17.50
CA GLN A 98 -8.32 -15.98 17.57
C GLN A 98 -7.63 -15.50 16.30
N VAL A 99 -8.36 -14.74 15.47
CA VAL A 99 -7.79 -14.04 14.31
C VAL A 99 -7.26 -12.68 14.77
N LEU A 100 -6.02 -12.36 14.41
CA LEU A 100 -5.32 -11.13 14.78
C LEU A 100 -4.72 -10.46 13.54
N GLY A 101 -4.70 -9.13 13.54
CA GLY A 101 -3.75 -8.35 12.75
C GLY A 101 -2.57 -7.88 13.61
N ILE A 102 -1.57 -7.27 12.98
CA ILE A 102 -0.43 -6.63 13.66
C ILE A 102 -0.32 -5.14 13.33
N GLY A 103 -0.23 -4.31 14.38
CA GLY A 103 0.04 -2.87 14.28
C GLY A 103 1.46 -2.55 13.82
N LYS A 104 1.73 -1.33 13.34
CA LYS A 104 3.13 -0.92 13.01
C LYS A 104 4.03 -0.87 14.26
N THR A 105 3.42 -0.73 15.44
CA THR A 105 4.09 -0.80 16.76
C THR A 105 4.21 -2.23 17.30
N GLY A 106 3.60 -3.21 16.63
CA GLY A 106 3.60 -4.61 17.09
C GLY A 106 2.46 -4.95 18.05
N HIS A 107 1.50 -4.03 18.22
CA HIS A 107 0.28 -4.30 18.97
C HIS A 107 -0.58 -5.39 18.29
N ILE A 108 -1.35 -6.10 19.12
CA ILE A 108 -2.43 -7.02 18.72
C ILE A 108 -3.72 -6.56 19.42
N GLY A 109 -4.79 -6.33 18.65
CA GLY A 109 -5.87 -5.44 19.10
C GLY A 109 -5.31 -4.06 19.46
N PHE A 110 -5.81 -3.39 20.50
CA PHE A 110 -5.18 -2.17 21.04
C PHE A 110 -4.20 -2.44 22.19
N ASN A 111 -3.57 -3.63 22.25
CA ASN A 111 -2.51 -3.89 23.22
C ASN A 111 -1.20 -3.20 22.79
N GLU A 112 -1.12 -1.91 23.09
CA GLU A 112 0.02 -1.04 22.79
C GLU A 112 1.32 -1.47 23.48
N PRO A 113 2.50 -0.99 23.04
CA PRO A 113 3.79 -1.29 23.67
C PRO A 113 3.77 -1.11 25.19
N GLY A 114 4.20 -2.14 25.92
CA GLY A 114 4.14 -2.21 27.38
C GLY A 114 2.88 -2.89 27.95
N SER A 115 2.04 -3.48 27.09
CA SER A 115 0.87 -4.26 27.52
C SER A 115 1.29 -5.59 28.16
N PRO A 116 0.92 -5.85 29.44
CA PRO A 116 1.36 -7.05 30.13
C PRO A 116 0.81 -8.35 29.55
N LEU A 117 1.59 -9.43 29.62
CA LEU A 117 1.12 -10.78 29.23
C LEU A 117 -0.11 -11.23 30.04
N THR A 118 -0.24 -10.75 31.28
CA THR A 118 -1.36 -11.07 32.19
C THR A 118 -2.58 -10.18 31.99
N SER A 119 -2.53 -9.23 31.04
CA SER A 119 -3.63 -8.30 30.83
C SER A 119 -4.90 -8.99 30.34
N THR A 120 -6.04 -8.59 30.91
CA THR A 120 -7.38 -8.96 30.47
C THR A 120 -8.02 -7.80 29.71
N THR A 121 -9.28 -7.98 29.29
CA THR A 121 -10.09 -6.92 28.69
C THR A 121 -10.06 -5.67 29.57
N ARG A 122 -9.75 -4.52 28.98
CA ARG A 122 -9.58 -3.25 29.70
C ARG A 122 -9.77 -2.06 28.78
N LYS A 123 -9.97 -0.90 29.39
CA LYS A 123 -9.79 0.40 28.71
C LYS A 123 -8.31 0.76 28.64
N ILE A 124 -7.86 1.26 27.51
CA ILE A 124 -6.48 1.67 27.27
C ILE A 124 -6.42 3.02 26.54
N TYR A 125 -5.30 3.73 26.70
CA TYR A 125 -4.96 4.88 25.86
C TYR A 125 -4.24 4.41 24.60
N LEU A 126 -4.62 5.00 23.47
CA LEU A 126 -4.04 4.67 22.16
C LEU A 126 -2.70 5.37 21.94
N ASP A 127 -1.74 4.64 21.37
CA ASP A 127 -0.44 5.21 21.02
C ASP A 127 -0.60 6.23 19.88
N LYS A 128 0.30 7.23 19.84
CA LYS A 128 0.27 8.25 18.78
C LYS A 128 0.39 7.64 17.39
N ILE A 129 1.21 6.60 17.22
CA ILE A 129 1.39 5.90 15.93
C ILE A 129 0.09 5.19 15.53
N THR A 130 -0.60 4.54 16.48
CA THR A 130 -1.90 3.91 16.23
C THR A 130 -2.95 4.94 15.82
N ARG A 131 -2.97 6.11 16.48
CA ARG A 131 -3.86 7.21 16.09
C ARG A 131 -3.50 7.80 14.72
N LEU A 132 -2.22 7.93 14.39
CA LEU A 132 -1.78 8.37 13.06
C LEU A 132 -2.22 7.37 11.97
N ASP A 133 -2.06 6.07 12.21
CA ASP A 133 -2.48 5.02 11.28
C ASP A 133 -4.00 5.03 11.05
N ALA A 134 -4.79 5.37 12.08
CA ALA A 134 -6.25 5.51 11.97
C ALA A 134 -6.71 6.87 11.44
N SER A 135 -5.86 7.90 11.44
CA SER A 135 -6.29 9.29 11.17
C SER A 135 -6.98 9.50 9.83
N GLY A 136 -6.65 8.72 8.80
CA GLY A 136 -7.31 8.75 7.49
C GLY A 136 -8.81 8.44 7.56
N ASP A 137 -9.22 7.49 8.41
CA ASP A 137 -10.62 7.11 8.60
C ASP A 137 -11.39 8.13 9.46
N PHE A 138 -10.67 8.96 10.21
CA PHE A 138 -11.20 9.99 11.11
C PHE A 138 -11.07 11.41 10.55
N PHE A 139 -10.61 11.57 9.31
CA PHE A 139 -10.40 12.88 8.66
C PHE A 139 -9.44 13.80 9.44
N GLY A 140 -8.46 13.23 10.13
CA GLY A 140 -7.54 13.97 10.99
C GLY A 140 -7.26 13.26 12.30
N ILE A 141 -6.05 13.44 12.84
CA ILE A 141 -5.62 12.78 14.09
C ILE A 141 -6.39 13.30 15.31
N GLU A 142 -6.77 14.59 15.29
CA GLU A 142 -7.54 15.27 16.32
C GLU A 142 -8.92 14.64 16.54
N ASN A 143 -9.48 14.01 15.51
CA ASN A 143 -10.77 13.34 15.56
C ASN A 143 -10.66 11.87 16.03
N VAL A 144 -9.45 11.30 16.03
CA VAL A 144 -9.24 9.92 16.49
C VAL A 144 -9.36 9.87 18.02
N PRO A 145 -10.25 9.02 18.58
CA PRO A 145 -10.38 8.81 20.01
C PRO A 145 -9.03 8.55 20.67
N THR A 146 -8.86 9.02 21.89
CA THR A 146 -7.61 8.82 22.65
C THR A 146 -7.60 7.50 23.41
N GLN A 147 -8.75 6.82 23.49
CA GLN A 147 -8.96 5.61 24.25
C GLN A 147 -9.72 4.56 23.45
N ALA A 148 -9.61 3.31 23.89
CA ALA A 148 -10.38 2.18 23.39
C ALA A 148 -10.62 1.15 24.50
N ILE A 149 -11.63 0.30 24.32
CA ILE A 149 -11.77 -0.93 25.09
C ILE A 149 -11.19 -2.06 24.24
N THR A 150 -10.31 -2.87 24.81
CA THR A 150 -9.62 -3.96 24.10
C THR A 150 -9.52 -5.20 24.96
N MET A 151 -9.65 -6.37 24.32
CA MET A 151 -9.27 -7.67 24.84
C MET A 151 -7.78 -7.64 25.19
N GLY A 152 -7.43 -8.20 26.36
CA GLY A 152 -6.05 -8.23 26.83
C GLY A 152 -5.20 -9.32 26.17
N VAL A 153 -3.88 -9.19 26.32
CA VAL A 153 -2.93 -10.19 25.79
C VAL A 153 -3.16 -11.55 26.45
N GLY A 154 -3.43 -11.59 27.75
CA GLY A 154 -3.69 -12.84 28.47
C GLY A 154 -4.94 -13.55 27.95
N THR A 155 -5.99 -12.80 27.63
CA THR A 155 -7.22 -13.32 27.03
C THR A 155 -6.97 -13.88 25.63
N ILE A 156 -6.18 -13.18 24.81
CA ILE A 156 -5.76 -13.65 23.48
C ILE A 156 -4.94 -14.95 23.57
N MET A 157 -4.00 -15.00 24.51
CA MET A 157 -3.12 -16.16 24.75
C MET A 157 -3.85 -17.38 25.32
N ALA A 158 -5.08 -17.20 25.83
CA ALA A 158 -5.92 -18.29 26.30
C ALA A 158 -6.70 -18.98 25.16
N ALA A 159 -6.64 -18.47 23.92
CA ALA A 159 -7.26 -19.11 22.77
C ALA A 159 -6.62 -20.47 22.47
N LYS A 160 -7.38 -21.42 21.89
CA LYS A 160 -6.81 -22.72 21.50
C LYS A 160 -5.91 -22.64 20.26
N LYS A 161 -6.17 -21.67 19.39
CA LYS A 161 -5.41 -21.40 18.16
C LYS A 161 -5.39 -19.91 17.87
N VAL A 162 -4.22 -19.39 17.49
CA VAL A 162 -4.05 -18.00 17.05
C VAL A 162 -3.65 -17.95 15.58
N LEU A 163 -4.34 -17.14 14.80
CA LEU A 163 -4.02 -16.85 13.40
C LEU A 163 -3.61 -15.38 13.29
N LEU A 164 -2.32 -15.12 13.08
CA LEU A 164 -1.79 -13.76 12.91
C LEU A 164 -1.70 -13.44 11.42
N LEU A 165 -2.44 -12.43 10.96
CA LEU A 165 -2.42 -11.97 9.58
C LEU A 165 -1.54 -10.71 9.46
N CYS A 166 -0.55 -10.75 8.57
CA CYS A 166 0.36 -9.63 8.33
C CYS A 166 0.63 -9.46 6.84
N PHE A 167 0.09 -8.39 6.25
CA PHE A 167 0.25 -8.10 4.83
C PHE A 167 0.84 -6.69 4.64
N SER A 168 1.47 -6.45 3.48
CA SER A 168 2.20 -5.22 3.10
C SER A 168 3.63 -5.08 3.66
N GLU A 169 4.46 -4.40 2.89
CA GLU A 169 5.85 -4.05 3.23
C GLU A 169 5.92 -3.14 4.46
N SER A 170 4.91 -2.30 4.70
CA SER A 170 4.87 -1.40 5.86
C SER A 170 4.93 -2.13 7.21
N LYS A 171 4.64 -3.44 7.20
CA LYS A 171 4.69 -4.32 8.38
C LYS A 171 5.93 -5.20 8.44
N ALA A 172 6.81 -5.18 7.42
CA ALA A 172 7.92 -6.12 7.31
C ALA A 172 8.88 -6.05 8.51
N LYS A 173 9.28 -4.85 8.91
CA LYS A 173 10.18 -4.66 10.06
C LYS A 173 9.57 -5.13 11.38
N ILE A 174 8.28 -4.88 11.59
CA ILE A 174 7.64 -5.19 12.87
C ILE A 174 7.28 -6.68 12.98
N ILE A 175 6.90 -7.32 11.87
CA ILE A 175 6.65 -8.77 11.88
C ILE A 175 7.94 -9.56 12.03
N ALA A 176 9.06 -9.09 11.47
CA ALA A 176 10.37 -9.66 11.72
C ALA A 176 10.75 -9.60 13.21
N LYS A 177 10.55 -8.45 13.87
CA LYS A 177 10.72 -8.33 15.32
C LYS A 177 9.77 -9.24 16.11
N ALA A 178 8.53 -9.40 15.66
CA ALA A 178 7.54 -10.22 16.36
C ALA A 178 7.83 -11.72 16.24
N ILE A 179 8.38 -12.19 15.12
CA ILE A 179 8.64 -13.62 14.87
C ILE A 179 10.05 -14.04 15.29
N GLU A 180 11.06 -13.24 14.96
CA GLU A 180 12.49 -13.58 15.12
C GLU A 180 13.17 -12.83 16.27
N GLY A 181 12.56 -11.74 16.76
CA GLY A 181 13.08 -10.94 17.87
C GLY A 181 12.74 -11.50 19.26
N GLU A 182 13.18 -10.79 20.29
CA GLU A 182 12.88 -11.16 21.68
C GLU A 182 11.38 -11.09 21.98
N SER A 183 10.89 -12.08 22.73
CA SER A 183 9.50 -12.10 23.20
C SER A 183 9.30 -11.12 24.36
N THR A 184 8.75 -9.93 24.06
CA THR A 184 8.67 -8.77 24.95
C THR A 184 7.30 -8.06 24.90
N GLU A 185 6.91 -7.42 25.99
CA GLU A 185 5.68 -6.61 26.09
C GLU A 185 5.74 -5.31 25.26
N VAL A 186 6.94 -4.87 24.88
CA VAL A 186 7.13 -3.74 23.95
C VAL A 186 6.59 -4.06 22.56
N VAL A 187 6.61 -5.33 22.15
CA VAL A 187 6.08 -5.82 20.88
C VAL A 187 5.08 -6.93 21.23
N ALA A 188 3.84 -6.57 21.56
CA ALA A 188 2.84 -7.52 22.06
C ALA A 188 2.67 -8.77 21.17
N ALA A 189 2.76 -8.62 19.84
CA ALA A 189 2.75 -9.74 18.90
C ALA A 189 3.88 -10.77 19.12
N SER A 190 5.04 -10.36 19.65
CA SER A 190 6.15 -11.26 19.99
C SER A 190 5.84 -12.19 21.17
N LEU A 191 4.83 -11.87 21.99
CA LEU A 191 4.37 -12.75 23.05
C LEU A 191 3.67 -14.00 22.49
N LEU A 192 3.17 -13.94 21.25
CA LEU A 192 2.57 -15.08 20.55
C LEU A 192 3.58 -16.20 20.27
N GLN A 193 4.90 -15.92 20.31
CA GLN A 193 5.95 -16.95 20.27
C GLN A 193 5.82 -17.95 21.43
N ARG A 194 5.23 -17.54 22.55
CA ARG A 194 5.03 -18.37 23.75
C ARG A 194 3.74 -19.20 23.68
N HIS A 195 2.88 -18.94 22.70
CA HIS A 195 1.62 -19.64 22.54
C HIS A 195 1.84 -20.96 21.79
N PRO A 196 1.29 -22.09 22.26
CA PRO A 196 1.61 -23.41 21.71
C PRO A 196 1.07 -23.64 20.28
N ASN A 197 0.14 -22.82 19.81
CA ASN A 197 -0.55 -23.02 18.53
C ASN A 197 -0.82 -21.70 17.80
N THR A 198 0.25 -21.01 17.41
CA THR A 198 0.19 -19.78 16.61
C THR A 198 0.60 -20.07 15.17
N THR A 199 -0.16 -19.57 14.21
CA THR A 199 0.22 -19.57 12.79
C THR A 199 0.20 -18.15 12.26
N ALA A 200 1.31 -17.69 11.69
CA ALA A 200 1.39 -16.40 11.02
C ALA A 200 1.24 -16.56 9.50
N PHE A 201 0.38 -15.76 8.88
CA PHE A 201 0.19 -15.68 7.44
C PHE A 201 0.73 -14.35 6.94
N LEU A 202 1.71 -14.42 6.06
CA LEU A 202 2.40 -13.27 5.50
C LEU A 202 2.30 -13.26 3.97
N ASP A 203 2.22 -12.06 3.38
CA ASP A 203 2.52 -11.88 1.96
C ASP A 203 4.03 -11.66 1.76
N LEU A 204 4.50 -11.85 0.53
CA LEU A 204 5.92 -11.67 0.22
C LEU A 204 6.44 -10.27 0.60
N PRO A 205 5.71 -9.16 0.37
CA PRO A 205 6.12 -7.83 0.86
C PRO A 205 6.33 -7.76 2.39
N ALA A 206 5.41 -8.31 3.19
CA ALA A 206 5.55 -8.34 4.65
C ALA A 206 6.67 -9.26 5.14
N SER A 207 7.10 -10.24 4.34
CA SER A 207 8.14 -11.20 4.73
C SER A 207 9.56 -10.75 4.41
N THR A 208 9.74 -9.63 3.70
CA THR A 208 11.03 -9.19 3.13
C THR A 208 12.16 -8.98 4.14
N GLU A 209 11.80 -8.60 5.38
CA GLU A 209 12.73 -8.33 6.49
C GLU A 209 12.93 -9.55 7.42
N LEU A 210 12.21 -10.66 7.21
CA LEU A 210 12.52 -11.92 7.90
C LEU A 210 13.88 -12.42 7.43
N THR A 211 14.68 -12.98 8.34
CA THR A 211 16.04 -13.47 8.09
C THR A 211 16.10 -14.40 6.88
N TYR A 212 15.09 -15.27 6.70
CA TYR A 212 14.97 -16.16 5.54
C TYR A 212 14.96 -15.43 4.19
N TYR A 213 14.27 -14.29 4.10
CA TYR A 213 14.20 -13.52 2.86
C TYR A 213 15.32 -12.48 2.80
N ALA A 214 15.61 -11.79 3.90
CA ALA A 214 16.57 -10.70 3.99
C ALA A 214 18.02 -11.16 3.81
N GLN A 215 18.39 -12.24 4.47
CA GLN A 215 19.76 -12.75 4.56
C GLN A 215 19.77 -14.29 4.67
N PRO A 216 19.25 -15.03 3.67
CA PRO A 216 19.16 -16.49 3.73
C PRO A 216 20.51 -17.17 4.00
N TRP A 217 21.62 -16.55 3.57
CA TRP A 217 22.98 -17.04 3.79
C TRP A 217 23.43 -17.03 5.26
N SER A 218 22.75 -16.30 6.14
CA SER A 218 23.05 -16.32 7.57
C SER A 218 22.31 -17.44 8.32
N LEU A 219 21.42 -18.19 7.66
CA LEU A 219 20.65 -19.25 8.29
C LEU A 219 21.38 -20.60 8.23
N THR A 220 21.51 -21.21 9.39
CA THR A 220 21.87 -22.62 9.54
C THR A 220 20.63 -23.35 10.06
N LEU A 221 20.10 -24.34 9.30
CA LEU A 221 19.02 -25.18 9.82
C LEU A 221 19.61 -26.24 10.76
N LYS A 222 18.83 -26.67 11.76
CA LYS A 222 19.28 -27.58 12.82
C LYS A 222 20.03 -28.82 12.30
N ASP A 223 19.61 -29.36 11.15
CA ASP A 223 20.11 -30.64 10.64
C ASP A 223 20.71 -30.55 9.22
N THR A 224 20.71 -29.37 8.58
CA THR A 224 21.22 -29.19 7.21
C THR A 224 21.65 -27.75 6.95
N THR A 225 22.65 -27.55 6.10
CA THR A 225 22.86 -26.24 5.45
C THR A 225 21.78 -26.02 4.39
N LEU A 226 21.20 -24.81 4.34
CA LEU A 226 20.36 -24.41 3.22
C LEU A 226 21.22 -24.45 1.95
N ASN A 227 20.83 -25.29 0.98
CA ASN A 227 21.50 -25.29 -0.32
C ASN A 227 21.01 -24.09 -1.13
N ILE A 228 21.66 -22.95 -0.91
CA ILE A 228 21.32 -21.68 -1.57
C ILE A 228 21.92 -21.69 -2.96
N VAL A 229 21.06 -21.54 -3.97
CA VAL A 229 21.49 -21.28 -5.34
C VAL A 229 21.58 -19.76 -5.52
N TYR A 230 22.79 -19.26 -5.76
CA TYR A 230 23.04 -17.83 -5.93
C TYR A 230 22.73 -17.38 -7.37
N ASP A 231 21.54 -16.84 -7.57
CA ASP A 231 21.19 -16.15 -8.81
C ASP A 231 21.72 -14.70 -8.84
N LYS A 232 21.56 -14.03 -10.00
CA LYS A 232 22.03 -12.65 -10.19
C LYS A 232 21.44 -11.66 -9.17
N GLN A 233 20.19 -11.85 -8.74
CA GLN A 233 19.54 -10.95 -7.80
C GLN A 233 20.01 -11.20 -6.37
N LEU A 234 20.14 -12.46 -5.98
CA LEU A 234 20.62 -12.85 -4.67
C LEU A 234 22.08 -12.46 -4.45
N ILE A 235 22.93 -12.60 -5.48
CA ILE A 235 24.32 -12.13 -5.45
C ILE A 235 24.36 -10.61 -5.19
N LYS A 236 23.61 -9.82 -5.97
CA LYS A 236 23.55 -8.36 -5.76
C LYS A 236 23.07 -8.02 -4.35
N LYS A 237 22.02 -8.69 -3.87
CA LYS A 237 21.48 -8.48 -2.53
C LYS A 237 22.53 -8.76 -1.45
N ALA A 238 23.21 -9.90 -1.53
CA ALA A 238 24.24 -10.32 -0.58
C ALA A 238 25.41 -9.34 -0.52
N VAL A 239 25.93 -8.91 -1.67
CA VAL A 239 27.09 -8.01 -1.73
C VAL A 239 26.73 -6.59 -1.30
N VAL A 240 25.56 -6.07 -1.69
CA VAL A 240 25.08 -4.75 -1.24
C VAL A 240 24.84 -4.76 0.27
N TRP A 241 24.29 -5.84 0.81
CA TRP A 241 24.14 -6.03 2.25
C TRP A 241 25.52 -6.08 2.93
N LEU A 242 26.46 -6.87 2.42
CA LEU A 242 27.81 -7.01 2.98
C LEU A 242 28.56 -5.67 3.00
N SER A 243 28.50 -4.92 1.89
CA SER A 243 29.04 -3.56 1.78
C SER A 243 28.53 -2.63 2.88
N ARG A 244 27.22 -2.70 3.18
CA ARG A 244 26.60 -1.93 4.27
C ARG A 244 27.03 -2.41 5.66
N GLN A 245 27.11 -3.72 5.88
CA GLN A 245 27.54 -4.28 7.18
C GLN A 245 28.99 -3.92 7.50
N CYS A 246 29.89 -4.04 6.52
CA CYS A 246 31.30 -3.71 6.70
C CYS A 246 31.57 -2.19 6.63
N ASN A 247 30.58 -1.39 6.22
CA ASN A 247 30.73 0.02 5.89
C ASN A 247 31.88 0.28 4.88
N LYS A 248 31.96 -0.55 3.84
CA LYS A 248 32.98 -0.50 2.78
C LYS A 248 32.32 -0.36 1.41
N PRO A 249 32.91 0.38 0.45
CA PRO A 249 32.48 0.32 -0.95
C PRO A 249 32.53 -1.11 -1.49
N ILE A 250 31.63 -1.46 -2.43
CA ILE A 250 31.54 -2.81 -3.02
C ILE A 250 32.90 -3.29 -3.55
N LEU A 251 33.63 -2.43 -4.27
CA LEU A 251 34.94 -2.78 -4.86
C LEU A 251 36.07 -2.93 -3.82
N SER A 252 35.83 -2.58 -2.56
CA SER A 252 36.81 -2.68 -1.47
C SER A 252 36.56 -3.87 -0.54
N LEU A 253 35.53 -4.68 -0.81
CA LEU A 253 35.27 -5.90 -0.05
C LEU A 253 36.31 -6.97 -0.37
N MET A 254 36.89 -7.57 0.66
CA MET A 254 37.87 -8.65 0.56
C MET A 254 37.24 -10.00 0.89
N GLU A 255 37.85 -11.12 0.51
CA GLU A 255 37.33 -12.46 0.83
C GLU A 255 37.07 -12.66 2.34
N GLY A 256 37.93 -12.10 3.19
CA GLY A 256 37.73 -12.13 4.64
C GLY A 256 36.39 -11.54 5.10
N ASP A 257 35.89 -10.51 4.41
CA ASP A 257 34.57 -9.92 4.70
C ASP A 257 33.46 -10.93 4.39
N TYR A 258 33.53 -11.64 3.27
CA TYR A 258 32.55 -12.68 2.91
C TYR A 258 32.56 -13.84 3.91
N TYR A 259 33.74 -14.31 4.31
CA TYR A 259 33.88 -15.43 5.24
C TYR A 259 33.34 -15.10 6.64
N GLN A 260 33.61 -13.89 7.16
CA GLN A 260 33.12 -13.43 8.46
C GLN A 260 31.59 -13.29 8.52
N HIS A 261 30.93 -13.13 7.37
CA HIS A 261 29.49 -12.92 7.26
C HIS A 261 28.74 -14.08 6.59
N HIS A 262 29.28 -15.30 6.69
CA HIS A 262 28.64 -16.55 6.25
C HIS A 262 28.39 -16.67 4.73
N LEU A 263 29.12 -15.92 3.90
CA LEU A 263 28.99 -15.93 2.44
C LEU A 263 29.98 -16.86 1.73
N ASN A 264 30.53 -17.87 2.43
CA ASN A 264 31.47 -18.84 1.87
C ASN A 264 30.90 -19.54 0.63
N ALA A 265 29.65 -20.02 0.72
CA ALA A 265 28.97 -20.70 -0.38
C ALA A 265 28.78 -19.81 -1.62
N LEU A 266 28.68 -18.49 -1.44
CA LEU A 266 28.60 -17.56 -2.57
C LEU A 266 29.92 -17.58 -3.35
N LEU A 267 31.06 -17.46 -2.66
CA LEU A 267 32.37 -17.46 -3.30
C LEU A 267 32.71 -18.82 -3.92
N GLU A 268 32.34 -19.92 -3.26
CA GLU A 268 32.51 -21.26 -3.84
C GLU A 268 31.73 -21.45 -5.15
N GLN A 269 30.52 -20.91 -5.26
CA GLN A 269 29.68 -21.03 -6.46
C GLN A 269 30.02 -20.00 -7.55
N CYS A 270 30.42 -18.78 -7.16
CA CYS A 270 30.51 -17.64 -8.08
C CYS A 270 31.95 -17.18 -8.38
N GLY A 271 32.95 -17.69 -7.65
CA GLY A 271 34.36 -17.34 -7.81
C GLY A 271 34.87 -16.33 -6.78
N SER A 272 35.97 -15.64 -7.09
CA SER A 272 36.65 -14.74 -6.16
C SER A 272 35.82 -13.51 -5.78
N ALA A 273 36.09 -12.94 -4.61
CA ALA A 273 35.45 -11.70 -4.16
C ALA A 273 35.59 -10.57 -5.19
N GLU A 274 36.75 -10.45 -5.84
CA GLU A 274 37.00 -9.46 -6.90
C GLU A 274 36.00 -9.60 -8.07
N SER A 275 35.80 -10.83 -8.55
CA SER A 275 34.92 -11.13 -9.67
C SER A 275 33.46 -10.82 -9.34
N VAL A 276 33.03 -11.22 -8.14
CA VAL A 276 31.67 -10.98 -7.63
C VAL A 276 31.43 -9.48 -7.42
N ASN A 277 32.37 -8.78 -6.77
CA ASN A 277 32.27 -7.34 -6.53
C ASN A 277 32.15 -6.57 -7.86
N LEU A 278 32.96 -6.92 -8.85
CA LEU A 278 32.94 -6.28 -10.16
C LEU A 278 31.61 -6.51 -10.89
N PHE A 279 31.09 -7.73 -10.86
CA PHE A 279 29.78 -8.06 -11.42
C PHE A 279 28.66 -7.21 -10.80
N VAL A 280 28.63 -7.10 -9.47
CA VAL A 280 27.61 -6.33 -8.76
C VAL A 280 27.77 -4.82 -9.04
N PHE A 281 28.99 -4.30 -8.99
CA PHE A 281 29.27 -2.89 -9.26
C PHE A 281 28.85 -2.51 -10.69
N GLN A 282 29.27 -3.27 -11.70
CA GLN A 282 28.90 -3.05 -13.09
C GLN A 282 27.39 -3.13 -13.27
N SER A 283 26.74 -4.12 -12.66
CA SER A 283 25.29 -4.26 -12.72
C SER A 283 24.52 -3.05 -12.18
N ILE A 284 24.99 -2.43 -11.09
CA ILE A 284 24.39 -1.22 -10.53
C ILE A 284 24.66 -0.02 -11.44
N GLN A 285 25.90 0.11 -11.92
CA GLN A 285 26.29 1.17 -12.84
C GLN A 285 25.50 1.11 -14.15
N ASP A 286 25.20 -0.08 -14.65
CA ASP A 286 24.44 -0.34 -15.88
C ASP A 286 22.96 0.03 -15.76
N ALA A 287 22.41 -0.07 -14.55
CA ALA A 287 21.03 0.34 -14.26
C ALA A 287 20.86 1.87 -14.30
N ILE A 288 21.94 2.64 -14.11
CA ILE A 288 21.92 4.10 -14.23
C ILE A 288 21.98 4.45 -15.73
N THR A 289 20.83 4.83 -16.28
CA THR A 289 20.70 5.17 -17.69
C THR A 289 20.00 6.51 -17.90
N GLY A 290 20.54 7.32 -18.80
CA GLY A 290 19.85 8.50 -19.33
C GLY A 290 18.85 8.17 -20.45
N TRP A 291 18.59 6.88 -20.69
CA TRP A 291 17.74 6.34 -21.75
C TRP A 291 16.63 5.47 -21.13
N PRO A 292 15.59 6.09 -20.55
CA PRO A 292 14.53 5.37 -19.84
C PRO A 292 13.77 4.35 -20.69
N SER A 293 13.60 4.56 -22.00
CA SER A 293 12.99 3.58 -22.91
C SER A 293 13.99 2.54 -23.48
N GLY A 294 15.21 2.47 -22.94
CA GLY A 294 16.29 1.59 -23.38
C GLY A 294 17.21 2.21 -24.44
N LYS A 295 18.33 1.56 -24.74
CA LYS A 295 19.33 1.99 -25.76
C LYS A 295 19.18 1.14 -27.03
N LYS A 296 19.35 1.72 -28.22
CA LYS A 296 19.38 0.95 -29.49
C LYS A 296 20.72 0.23 -29.77
N THR A 297 21.81 0.59 -29.09
CA THR A 297 23.22 0.21 -29.41
C THR A 297 23.66 0.61 -30.83
N ARG A 298 24.94 0.89 -31.13
CA ARG A 298 26.19 0.24 -30.69
C ARG A 298 26.89 0.85 -29.46
N PRO A 299 27.40 0.00 -28.55
CA PRO A 299 28.40 0.41 -27.58
C PRO A 299 29.77 0.48 -28.28
N VAL A 300 30.34 1.67 -28.43
CA VAL A 300 31.79 1.82 -28.62
C VAL A 300 32.25 3.07 -27.88
N GLU A 301 32.06 3.16 -26.55
CA GLU A 301 32.69 4.28 -25.81
C GLU A 301 32.81 4.11 -24.30
N ARG A 302 32.12 3.14 -23.67
CA ARG A 302 32.46 2.78 -22.29
C ARG A 302 33.89 2.24 -22.16
N ALA A 303 34.46 1.78 -23.28
CA ALA A 303 35.85 1.37 -23.44
C ALA A 303 36.85 2.55 -23.62
N LEU A 304 36.42 3.81 -23.75
CA LEU A 304 37.33 4.90 -24.18
C LEU A 304 37.53 6.08 -23.21
N LYS A 305 36.83 6.17 -22.07
CA LYS A 305 37.05 7.28 -21.12
C LYS A 305 37.25 6.86 -19.67
N VAL A 306 38.24 5.99 -19.51
CA VAL A 306 39.14 5.97 -18.34
C VAL A 306 40.07 7.22 -18.35
N PHE A 307 39.88 8.18 -19.27
CA PHE A 307 40.76 9.34 -19.42
C PHE A 307 40.01 10.69 -19.42
N ASP A 308 40.51 11.57 -18.55
CA ASP A 308 40.23 12.99 -18.33
C ASP A 308 40.16 13.81 -19.65
N HIS A 309 39.19 14.73 -19.80
CA HIS A 309 39.34 15.80 -20.80
C HIS A 309 38.61 17.12 -20.40
N PRO A 310 39.29 18.30 -20.39
CA PRO A 310 38.75 19.56 -19.83
C PRO A 310 37.85 20.38 -20.76
N THR A 311 37.42 19.83 -21.91
CA THR A 311 36.67 20.57 -22.95
C THR A 311 35.32 19.96 -23.29
N LEU A 312 34.61 19.40 -22.30
CA LEU A 312 33.19 19.07 -22.45
C LEU A 312 32.37 20.37 -22.58
N GLY A 313 32.43 20.93 -23.79
CA GLY A 313 31.57 21.99 -24.26
C GLY A 313 30.13 21.52 -24.22
N LYS A 314 29.26 22.41 -23.75
CA LYS A 314 27.81 22.27 -23.75
C LYS A 314 27.30 22.10 -25.19
N LYS A 315 27.30 20.88 -25.69
CA LYS A 315 26.39 20.43 -26.75
C LYS A 315 25.67 19.22 -26.22
N SER A 316 24.34 19.28 -26.28
CA SER A 316 23.46 18.18 -25.93
C SER A 316 24.00 16.89 -26.53
N LEU A 317 24.23 15.86 -25.70
CA LEU A 317 24.56 14.49 -26.11
C LEU A 317 23.39 13.80 -26.85
N TYR A 318 22.37 14.57 -27.27
CA TYR A 318 21.28 14.11 -28.09
C TYR A 318 21.69 14.10 -29.55
N ASP A 319 21.86 12.90 -30.06
CA ASP A 319 21.57 12.61 -31.45
C ASP A 319 20.09 12.22 -31.54
N SER A 320 19.28 13.04 -32.20
CA SER A 320 17.86 12.73 -32.44
C SER A 320 17.68 11.53 -33.38
N GLU A 321 18.73 11.08 -34.09
CA GLU A 321 18.68 9.85 -34.90
C GLU A 321 18.82 8.58 -34.05
N LEU A 322 19.33 8.69 -32.81
CA LEU A 322 19.37 7.62 -31.81
C LEU A 322 18.09 7.55 -30.93
N ALA A 323 17.13 8.45 -31.16
CA ALA A 323 15.82 8.45 -30.52
C ALA A 323 15.13 7.09 -30.68
N ASN A 324 14.80 6.46 -29.56
CA ASN A 324 13.84 5.37 -29.55
C ASN A 324 12.47 6.01 -29.77
N HIS A 325 11.92 5.93 -30.97
CA HIS A 325 10.51 6.25 -31.22
C HIS A 325 9.62 5.14 -30.68
N LYS A 326 9.72 4.86 -29.38
CA LYS A 326 8.88 3.85 -28.73
C LYS A 326 7.57 4.46 -28.29
N LYS A 327 6.53 3.64 -28.29
CA LYS A 327 5.27 3.98 -27.63
C LYS A 327 5.37 3.65 -26.15
N VAL A 328 5.22 4.65 -25.30
CA VAL A 328 5.42 4.53 -23.85
C VAL A 328 4.14 4.94 -23.15
N VAL A 329 3.64 4.07 -22.27
CA VAL A 329 2.46 4.35 -21.44
C VAL A 329 2.90 4.43 -19.98
N ILE A 330 2.46 5.48 -19.30
CA ILE A 330 2.78 5.73 -17.89
C ILE A 330 1.47 5.76 -17.13
N PHE A 331 1.21 4.73 -16.34
CA PHE A 331 0.06 4.64 -15.45
C PHE A 331 0.36 5.36 -14.15
N SER A 332 -0.49 6.33 -13.83
CA SER A 332 -0.46 7.13 -12.62
C SER A 332 -1.72 6.81 -11.79
N PRO A 333 -1.59 6.04 -10.70
CA PRO A 333 -2.74 5.67 -9.87
C PRO A 333 -3.47 6.90 -9.32
N HIS A 334 -2.73 7.83 -8.71
CA HIS A 334 -3.22 9.14 -8.32
C HIS A 334 -2.68 10.20 -9.30
N PRO A 335 -3.42 11.30 -9.58
CA PRO A 335 -3.02 12.27 -10.60
C PRO A 335 -1.75 13.11 -10.35
N ASP A 336 -0.99 12.80 -9.31
CA ASP A 336 0.25 13.42 -8.88
C ASP A 336 1.45 12.46 -8.86
N ASP A 337 1.23 11.13 -8.90
CA ASP A 337 2.27 10.11 -8.76
C ASP A 337 3.34 10.19 -9.86
N ASP A 338 2.90 10.34 -11.11
CA ASP A 338 3.77 10.41 -12.29
C ASP A 338 4.65 11.65 -12.28
N VAL A 339 4.12 12.82 -11.96
CA VAL A 339 4.91 14.06 -12.02
C VAL A 339 5.86 14.14 -10.83
N ILE A 340 5.41 13.78 -9.61
CA ILE A 340 6.25 13.81 -8.41
C ILE A 340 7.39 12.79 -8.51
N SER A 341 7.09 11.57 -8.94
CA SER A 341 8.07 10.48 -8.92
C SER A 341 8.82 10.29 -10.23
N MET A 342 8.22 10.68 -11.36
CA MET A 342 8.75 10.43 -12.69
C MET A 342 8.82 11.69 -13.58
N GLY A 343 8.53 12.90 -13.10
CA GLY A 343 8.50 14.10 -13.94
C GLY A 343 9.76 14.31 -14.80
N GLY A 344 10.94 14.11 -14.21
CA GLY A 344 12.22 14.16 -14.95
C GLY A 344 12.40 13.02 -15.96
N THR A 345 11.88 11.83 -15.66
CA THR A 345 11.87 10.69 -16.58
C THR A 345 10.90 10.90 -17.75
N ILE A 346 9.72 11.45 -17.49
CA ILE A 346 8.72 11.82 -18.51
C ILE A 346 9.33 12.84 -19.47
N ALA A 347 9.90 13.93 -18.93
CA ALA A 347 10.57 14.95 -19.72
C ALA A 347 11.67 14.32 -20.60
N ARG A 348 12.48 13.43 -20.03
CA ARG A 348 13.52 12.74 -20.79
C ARG A 348 12.96 11.84 -21.90
N LEU A 349 11.89 11.10 -21.64
CA LEU A 349 11.23 10.26 -22.66
C LEU A 349 10.70 11.11 -23.83
N CYS A 350 10.07 12.25 -23.53
CA CYS A 350 9.58 13.21 -24.51
C CYS A 350 10.73 13.85 -25.32
N GLU A 351 11.81 14.30 -24.64
CA GLU A 351 13.02 14.81 -25.28
C GLU A 351 13.68 13.76 -26.20
N GLN A 352 13.55 12.47 -25.87
CA GLN A 352 13.99 11.33 -26.71
C GLN A 352 13.08 11.02 -27.89
N GLY A 353 12.03 11.81 -28.15
CA GLY A 353 11.15 11.60 -29.28
C GLY A 353 10.30 10.33 -29.18
N ASN A 354 10.15 9.76 -27.97
CA ASN A 354 9.18 8.68 -27.73
C ASN A 354 7.76 9.23 -27.86
N ASP A 355 6.81 8.37 -28.25
CA ASP A 355 5.38 8.69 -28.19
C ASP A 355 4.86 8.34 -26.79
N VAL A 356 4.93 9.33 -25.89
CA VAL A 356 4.61 9.17 -24.48
C VAL A 356 3.13 9.44 -24.24
N HIS A 357 2.51 8.57 -23.45
CA HIS A 357 1.15 8.69 -22.96
C HIS A 357 1.15 8.63 -21.42
N THR A 358 0.47 9.59 -20.79
CA THR A 358 0.19 9.55 -19.35
C THR A 358 -1.26 9.14 -19.13
N VAL A 359 -1.48 8.25 -18.18
CA VAL A 359 -2.77 7.60 -17.95
C VAL A 359 -3.11 7.72 -16.47
N TYR A 360 -4.11 8.52 -16.17
CA TYR A 360 -4.59 8.75 -14.82
C TYR A 360 -5.72 7.77 -14.51
N GLU A 361 -5.46 6.84 -13.59
CA GLU A 361 -6.38 5.74 -13.30
C GLU A 361 -7.51 6.17 -12.35
N THR A 362 -7.25 7.09 -11.42
CA THR A 362 -8.24 7.62 -10.48
C THR A 362 -8.38 9.13 -10.58
N SER A 363 -9.49 9.68 -10.08
CA SER A 363 -9.78 11.12 -10.15
C SER A 363 -8.98 11.97 -9.17
N GLY A 364 -8.47 11.39 -8.09
CA GLY A 364 -7.85 12.14 -6.98
C GLY A 364 -8.80 13.11 -6.25
N ALA A 365 -10.09 13.15 -6.57
CA ALA A 365 -11.03 14.16 -6.09
C ALA A 365 -11.12 14.24 -4.55
N ILE A 366 -10.99 13.10 -3.86
CA ILE A 366 -11.09 13.02 -2.40
C ILE A 366 -9.94 13.80 -1.71
N ALA A 367 -8.79 13.94 -2.38
CA ALA A 367 -7.60 14.61 -1.82
C ALA A 367 -7.58 16.13 -2.08
N VAL A 368 -8.57 16.67 -2.79
CA VAL A 368 -8.66 18.11 -3.05
C VAL A 368 -9.29 18.81 -1.85
N TRP A 369 -8.65 19.89 -1.39
CA TRP A 369 -9.09 20.63 -0.22
C TRP A 369 -10.37 21.41 -0.50
N ASP A 370 -11.22 21.53 0.53
CA ASP A 370 -12.47 22.29 0.43
C ASP A 370 -12.20 23.77 0.07
N ASP A 371 -11.08 24.33 0.55
CA ASP A 371 -10.67 25.70 0.24
C ASP A 371 -10.26 25.91 -1.23
N ASP A 372 -9.78 24.87 -1.91
CA ASP A 372 -9.53 24.94 -3.36
C ASP A 372 -10.84 25.07 -4.13
N VAL A 373 -11.88 24.34 -3.71
CA VAL A 373 -13.23 24.45 -4.29
C VAL A 373 -13.75 25.87 -4.11
N LYS A 374 -13.70 26.41 -2.88
CA LYS A 374 -14.15 27.79 -2.58
C LYS A 374 -13.42 28.82 -3.43
N ARG A 375 -12.10 28.70 -3.54
CA ARG A 375 -11.26 29.61 -4.34
C ARG A 375 -11.66 29.58 -5.81
N MET A 376 -11.86 28.38 -6.35
CA MET A 376 -12.15 28.17 -7.77
C MET A 376 -13.59 28.56 -8.15
N THR A 377 -14.56 28.33 -7.26
CA THR A 377 -15.93 28.80 -7.48
C THR A 377 -16.01 30.32 -7.40
N HIS A 378 -15.26 30.95 -6.48
CA HIS A 378 -15.15 32.41 -6.43
C HIS A 378 -14.53 32.98 -7.70
N PHE A 379 -13.43 32.38 -8.18
CA PHE A 379 -12.82 32.74 -9.46
C PHE A 379 -13.81 32.61 -10.62
N ALA A 380 -14.57 31.51 -10.68
CA ALA A 380 -15.57 31.28 -11.71
C ALA A 380 -16.66 32.38 -11.72
N SER A 381 -17.17 32.80 -10.56
CA SER A 381 -18.13 33.91 -10.46
C SER A 381 -17.54 35.23 -10.97
N MET A 382 -16.29 35.55 -10.58
CA MET A 382 -15.60 36.75 -11.06
C MET A 382 -15.36 36.73 -12.57
N TYR A 383 -14.94 35.57 -13.10
CA TYR A 383 -14.70 35.39 -14.52
C TYR A 383 -15.98 35.43 -15.35
N ALA A 384 -17.07 34.80 -14.87
CA ALA A 384 -18.39 34.88 -15.47
C ALA A 384 -18.86 36.33 -15.60
N LYS A 385 -18.67 37.14 -14.54
CA LYS A 385 -18.98 38.57 -14.54
C LYS A 385 -18.14 39.34 -15.57
N LEU A 386 -16.87 38.99 -15.72
CA LEU A 386 -15.96 39.63 -16.68
C LEU A 386 -16.39 39.38 -18.13
N ILE A 387 -16.84 38.16 -18.45
CA ILE A 387 -17.22 37.77 -19.82
C ILE A 387 -18.71 37.98 -20.14
N GLY A 388 -19.50 38.46 -19.17
CA GLY A 388 -20.95 38.66 -19.32
C GLY A 388 -21.77 37.36 -19.35
N ALA A 389 -21.28 36.30 -18.71
CA ALA A 389 -22.03 35.06 -18.50
C ALA A 389 -22.99 35.19 -17.29
N ASP A 390 -23.86 34.20 -17.09
CA ASP A 390 -24.78 34.12 -15.95
C ASP A 390 -24.01 34.02 -14.63
N VAL A 391 -23.99 35.11 -13.86
CA VAL A 391 -23.28 35.22 -12.57
C VAL A 391 -24.10 34.61 -11.43
N ASP A 392 -25.44 34.71 -11.50
CA ASP A 392 -26.34 34.33 -10.43
C ASP A 392 -26.26 32.82 -10.15
N LEU A 393 -26.09 32.02 -11.20
CA LEU A 393 -25.90 30.57 -11.08
C LEU A 393 -24.62 30.22 -10.31
N PHE A 394 -23.48 30.85 -10.64
CA PHE A 394 -22.19 30.55 -10.01
C PHE A 394 -22.14 31.06 -8.57
N GLU A 395 -22.67 32.26 -8.30
CA GLU A 395 -22.76 32.80 -6.93
C GLU A 395 -23.64 31.91 -6.03
N LYS A 396 -24.82 31.49 -6.54
CA LYS A 396 -25.69 30.58 -5.79
C LYS A 396 -25.00 29.25 -5.47
N LYS A 397 -24.29 28.65 -6.44
CA LYS A 397 -23.54 27.41 -6.22
C LYS A 397 -22.40 27.58 -5.22
N ALA A 398 -21.68 28.71 -5.27
CA ALA A 398 -20.64 29.02 -4.31
C ALA A 398 -21.21 29.12 -2.87
N ASP A 399 -22.36 29.77 -2.71
CA ASP A 399 -23.05 29.86 -1.42
C ASP A 399 -23.54 28.50 -0.91
N GLU A 400 -24.09 27.65 -1.79
CA GLU A 400 -24.48 26.27 -1.47
C GLU A 400 -23.29 25.46 -0.93
N PHE A 401 -22.14 25.53 -1.58
CA PHE A 401 -20.93 24.82 -1.15
C PHE A 401 -20.36 25.38 0.15
N ASN A 402 -20.31 26.70 0.31
CA ASN A 402 -19.86 27.34 1.56
C ASN A 402 -20.71 26.89 2.75
N LYS A 403 -22.03 26.82 2.56
CA LYS A 403 -22.95 26.30 3.59
C LYS A 403 -22.68 24.82 3.88
N HIS A 404 -22.51 24.00 2.85
CA HIS A 404 -22.19 22.57 3.00
C HIS A 404 -20.89 22.37 3.80
N PHE A 405 -19.83 23.13 3.51
CA PHE A 405 -18.57 23.06 4.24
C PHE A 405 -18.67 23.58 5.68
N ALA A 406 -19.57 24.53 5.97
CA ALA A 406 -19.81 25.01 7.32
C ALA A 406 -20.57 24.01 8.20
N GLU A 407 -21.39 23.14 7.59
CA GLU A 407 -22.18 22.10 8.29
C GLU A 407 -21.41 20.77 8.45
N LYS A 408 -20.27 20.61 7.76
CA LYS A 408 -19.42 19.42 7.78
C LYS A 408 -18.85 19.17 9.18
N SER A 409 -19.27 18.07 9.83
CA SER A 409 -18.77 17.64 11.15
C SER A 409 -18.32 16.18 11.16
N CYS A 410 -17.30 15.86 11.97
CA CYS A 410 -16.78 14.50 12.13
C CYS A 410 -17.78 13.54 12.79
N GLU A 411 -18.73 14.05 13.57
CA GLU A 411 -19.74 13.24 14.28
C GLU A 411 -20.72 12.52 13.35
N THR A 412 -20.88 12.98 12.10
CA THR A 412 -21.91 12.50 11.17
C THR A 412 -21.38 11.57 10.06
N GLY A 413 -20.06 11.35 9.97
CA GLY A 413 -19.47 10.60 8.85
C GLY A 413 -19.73 11.27 7.50
N PHE A 414 -19.69 12.61 7.50
CA PHE A 414 -20.13 13.47 6.40
C PHE A 414 -19.40 13.16 5.08
N GLN A 415 -20.16 12.94 4.02
CA GLN A 415 -19.65 12.77 2.65
C GLN A 415 -19.90 14.03 1.84
N ASP A 416 -18.90 14.45 1.07
CA ASP A 416 -19.07 15.55 0.12
C ASP A 416 -20.20 15.21 -0.87
N SER A 417 -21.00 16.22 -1.23
CA SER A 417 -22.03 16.05 -2.26
C SER A 417 -21.42 15.65 -3.61
N THR A 418 -22.21 15.00 -4.46
CA THR A 418 -21.77 14.63 -5.82
C THR A 418 -21.25 15.84 -6.59
N ASP A 419 -21.92 16.99 -6.49
CA ASP A 419 -21.49 18.25 -7.14
C ASP A 419 -20.09 18.69 -6.69
N ILE A 420 -19.78 18.58 -5.39
CA ILE A 420 -18.47 18.97 -4.85
C ILE A 420 -17.39 18.00 -5.31
N LEU A 421 -17.67 16.69 -5.29
CA LEU A 421 -16.72 15.68 -5.77
C LEU A 421 -16.40 15.84 -7.26
N GLU A 422 -17.40 16.24 -8.07
CA GLU A 422 -17.22 16.53 -9.49
C GLU A 422 -16.32 17.76 -9.71
N ILE A 423 -16.51 18.84 -8.94
CA ILE A 423 -15.63 20.01 -9.03
C ILE A 423 -14.21 19.64 -8.61
N LYS A 424 -14.06 18.95 -7.48
CA LYS A 424 -12.76 18.47 -7.00
C LYS A 424 -12.06 17.60 -8.04
N ARG A 425 -12.80 16.71 -8.73
CA ARG A 425 -12.26 15.93 -9.85
C ARG A 425 -11.72 16.86 -10.94
N VAL A 426 -12.52 17.80 -11.43
CA VAL A 426 -12.13 18.69 -12.54
C VAL A 426 -10.87 19.49 -12.19
N LEU A 427 -10.77 19.98 -10.95
CA LEU A 427 -9.57 20.70 -10.49
C LEU A 427 -8.32 19.81 -10.57
N ARG A 428 -8.39 18.59 -10.01
CA ARG A 428 -7.25 17.67 -10.00
C ARG A 428 -6.90 17.18 -11.40
N GLU A 429 -7.88 16.88 -12.25
CA GLU A 429 -7.67 16.49 -13.64
C GLU A 429 -6.99 17.61 -14.44
N SER A 430 -7.39 18.87 -14.23
CA SER A 430 -6.75 20.01 -14.88
C SER A 430 -5.28 20.15 -14.49
N GLU A 431 -4.97 20.05 -13.20
CA GLU A 431 -3.58 20.11 -12.69
C GLU A 431 -2.72 19.00 -13.30
N ALA A 432 -3.24 17.77 -13.34
CA ALA A 432 -2.56 16.60 -13.87
C ALA A 432 -2.28 16.73 -15.38
N ILE A 433 -3.27 17.18 -16.16
CA ILE A 433 -3.11 17.46 -17.60
C ILE A 433 -2.01 18.50 -17.83
N ASP A 434 -2.09 19.64 -17.14
CA ASP A 434 -1.16 20.74 -17.35
C ASP A 434 0.27 20.35 -16.94
N ALA A 435 0.42 19.57 -15.86
CA ALA A 435 1.71 19.03 -15.43
C ALA A 435 2.30 18.05 -16.45
N SER A 436 1.50 17.11 -16.97
CA SER A 436 1.90 16.19 -18.05
C SER A 436 2.36 16.93 -19.31
N VAL A 437 1.58 17.94 -19.73
CA VAL A 437 1.90 18.75 -20.92
C VAL A 437 3.16 19.57 -20.70
N HIS A 438 3.36 20.11 -19.51
CA HIS A 438 4.60 20.81 -19.15
C HIS A 438 5.83 19.88 -19.23
N ALA A 439 5.68 18.61 -18.86
CA ALA A 439 6.72 17.59 -19.00
C ALA A 439 6.92 17.12 -20.47
N GLY A 440 6.22 17.71 -21.45
CA GLY A 440 6.42 17.46 -22.88
C GLY A 440 5.48 16.42 -23.48
N VAL A 441 4.52 15.88 -22.72
CA VAL A 441 3.50 14.96 -23.24
C VAL A 441 2.51 15.73 -24.13
N LYS A 442 2.13 15.17 -25.27
CA LYS A 442 1.11 15.80 -26.13
C LYS A 442 -0.24 15.80 -25.41
N ARG A 443 -1.01 16.90 -25.48
CA ARG A 443 -2.30 17.01 -24.79
C ARG A 443 -3.27 15.87 -25.15
N GLN A 444 -3.29 15.40 -26.41
CA GLN A 444 -4.12 14.26 -26.82
C GLN A 444 -3.67 12.88 -26.30
N ASN A 445 -2.45 12.80 -25.75
CA ASN A 445 -1.86 11.59 -25.20
C ASN A 445 -2.04 11.49 -23.68
N VAL A 446 -2.75 12.44 -23.07
CA VAL A 446 -3.12 12.40 -21.66
C VAL A 446 -4.51 11.77 -21.54
N HIS A 447 -4.62 10.68 -20.78
CA HIS A 447 -5.84 9.89 -20.66
C HIS A 447 -6.36 9.90 -19.22
N LEU A 448 -7.65 10.18 -19.06
CA LEU A 448 -8.34 10.17 -17.77
C LEU A 448 -9.30 8.97 -17.74
N LEU A 449 -8.94 7.90 -17.02
CA LEU A 449 -9.72 6.67 -17.01
C LEU A 449 -10.86 6.68 -15.99
N ASN A 450 -10.65 7.36 -14.86
CA ASN A 450 -11.64 7.47 -13.79
C ASN A 450 -12.24 6.11 -13.40
N LEU A 451 -11.38 5.14 -13.06
CA LEU A 451 -11.76 3.75 -12.88
C LEU A 451 -12.93 3.57 -11.88
N PRO A 452 -14.00 2.82 -12.25
CA PRO A 452 -15.20 2.65 -11.45
C PRO A 452 -14.98 2.26 -9.98
N PHE A 453 -13.97 1.45 -9.67
CA PHE A 453 -13.72 1.02 -8.28
C PHE A 453 -13.44 2.20 -7.32
N TYR A 454 -12.99 3.35 -7.87
CA TYR A 454 -12.67 4.56 -7.12
C TYR A 454 -13.87 5.52 -6.97
N GLN A 455 -14.86 5.45 -7.87
CA GLN A 455 -15.99 6.40 -7.95
C GLN A 455 -17.11 6.17 -6.93
N THR A 456 -16.86 5.44 -5.84
CA THR A 456 -17.93 4.98 -4.94
C THR A 456 -18.43 6.03 -3.94
N GLY A 457 -17.77 7.18 -3.83
CA GLY A 457 -18.05 8.20 -2.79
C GLY A 457 -17.76 7.73 -1.36
N LYS A 458 -17.31 6.48 -1.17
CA LYS A 458 -16.96 5.87 0.11
C LYS A 458 -15.44 5.87 0.29
N ILE A 459 -14.99 6.02 1.54
CA ILE A 459 -13.58 5.88 1.92
C ILE A 459 -13.07 4.46 1.60
N VAL A 460 -13.92 3.45 1.80
CA VAL A 460 -13.63 2.07 1.45
C VAL A 460 -13.92 1.83 -0.04
N LYS A 461 -12.85 1.80 -0.83
CA LYS A 461 -12.89 1.54 -2.28
C LYS A 461 -13.29 0.10 -2.57
N ASN A 462 -14.15 -0.11 -3.56
CA ASN A 462 -14.53 -1.43 -4.04
C ASN A 462 -13.30 -2.24 -4.52
N PRO A 463 -13.38 -3.59 -4.55
CA PRO A 463 -12.38 -4.38 -5.26
C PRO A 463 -12.41 -4.04 -6.75
N VAL A 464 -11.24 -4.06 -7.40
CA VAL A 464 -11.12 -3.95 -8.87
C VAL A 464 -12.02 -5.00 -9.52
N SER A 465 -12.90 -4.56 -10.39
CA SER A 465 -13.89 -5.34 -11.10
C SER A 465 -13.47 -5.58 -12.54
N GLN A 466 -14.23 -6.41 -13.27
CA GLN A 466 -13.96 -6.66 -14.68
C GLN A 466 -14.17 -5.40 -15.54
N SER A 467 -15.05 -4.47 -15.16
CA SER A 467 -15.23 -3.22 -15.92
C SER A 467 -13.99 -2.33 -15.85
N ASP A 468 -13.29 -2.29 -14.71
CA ASP A 468 -12.04 -1.55 -14.58
C ASP A 468 -10.97 -2.14 -15.52
N ILE A 469 -10.87 -3.48 -15.58
CA ILE A 469 -9.91 -4.18 -16.43
C ILE A 469 -10.18 -3.92 -17.91
N VAL A 470 -11.45 -3.94 -18.33
CA VAL A 470 -11.84 -3.67 -19.73
C VAL A 470 -11.44 -2.26 -20.16
N ILE A 471 -11.64 -1.24 -19.31
CA ILE A 471 -11.23 0.14 -19.62
C ILE A 471 -9.73 0.23 -19.88
N VAL A 472 -8.91 -0.38 -19.02
CA VAL A 472 -7.45 -0.40 -19.18
C VAL A 472 -7.05 -1.20 -20.42
N LYS A 473 -7.71 -2.34 -20.65
CA LYS A 473 -7.49 -3.21 -21.81
C LYS A 473 -7.72 -2.49 -23.13
N ASP A 474 -8.85 -1.79 -23.27
CA ASP A 474 -9.23 -1.07 -24.48
C ASP A 474 -8.22 0.05 -24.80
N LEU A 475 -7.74 0.76 -23.77
CA LEU A 475 -6.68 1.76 -23.93
C LEU A 475 -5.36 1.13 -24.40
N LEU A 476 -4.93 0.05 -23.75
CA LEU A 476 -3.70 -0.67 -24.10
C LEU A 476 -3.77 -1.23 -25.52
N GLN A 477 -4.90 -1.77 -25.96
CA GLN A 477 -5.09 -2.27 -27.31
C GLN A 477 -5.05 -1.15 -28.37
N LYS A 478 -5.53 0.06 -28.01
CA LYS A 478 -5.45 1.24 -28.89
C LYS A 478 -4.02 1.76 -29.04
N ILE A 479 -3.23 1.78 -27.97
CA ILE A 479 -1.87 2.33 -27.99
C ILE A 479 -0.85 1.29 -28.46
N GLN A 480 -0.98 0.03 -28.03
CA GLN A 480 0.01 -1.04 -28.17
C GLN A 480 1.41 -0.55 -27.76
N PRO A 481 1.62 -0.21 -26.47
CA PRO A 481 2.90 0.30 -25.99
C PRO A 481 4.01 -0.75 -26.09
N GLU A 482 5.24 -0.29 -26.19
CA GLU A 482 6.45 -1.13 -26.05
C GLU A 482 7.01 -1.07 -24.63
N VAL A 483 6.75 0.01 -23.91
CA VAL A 483 7.17 0.20 -22.51
C VAL A 483 5.99 0.69 -21.70
N ILE A 484 5.75 0.06 -20.56
CA ILE A 484 4.76 0.47 -19.57
C ILE A 484 5.49 0.85 -18.29
N TYR A 485 5.20 2.04 -17.76
CA TYR A 485 5.52 2.40 -16.39
C TYR A 485 4.29 2.24 -15.51
N ALA A 486 4.43 1.56 -14.37
CA ALA A 486 3.38 1.40 -13.38
C ALA A 486 3.91 1.63 -11.96
N ALA A 487 3.06 2.11 -11.06
CA ALA A 487 3.45 2.33 -9.67
C ALA A 487 3.72 0.99 -8.96
N GLY A 488 4.97 0.81 -8.52
CA GLY A 488 5.47 -0.37 -7.82
C GLY A 488 5.41 -0.28 -6.29
N ASP A 489 5.03 0.86 -5.72
CA ASP A 489 4.82 0.98 -4.27
C ASP A 489 3.47 0.37 -3.88
N LEU A 490 3.41 -0.97 -3.86
CA LEU A 490 2.20 -1.77 -3.60
C LEU A 490 1.75 -1.73 -2.13
N SER A 491 2.42 -0.93 -1.30
CA SER A 491 2.15 -0.75 0.13
C SER A 491 1.58 0.63 0.45
N ASP A 492 1.03 1.30 -0.57
CA ASP A 492 0.41 2.61 -0.40
C ASP A 492 -0.70 2.58 0.67
N PRO A 493 -0.85 3.64 1.49
CA PRO A 493 -1.76 3.65 2.65
C PRO A 493 -3.21 3.31 2.30
N HIS A 494 -3.63 3.61 1.08
CA HIS A 494 -5.01 3.45 0.61
C HIS A 494 -5.21 2.23 -0.31
N GLY A 495 -4.15 1.46 -0.59
CA GLY A 495 -4.15 0.32 -1.49
C GLY A 495 -4.50 0.64 -2.95
N THR A 496 -4.51 1.92 -3.35
CA THR A 496 -4.81 2.37 -4.71
C THR A 496 -3.75 1.87 -5.68
N HIS A 497 -2.46 2.03 -5.37
CA HIS A 497 -1.37 1.64 -6.28
C HIS A 497 -1.46 0.15 -6.57
N ARG A 498 -1.68 -0.66 -5.52
CA ARG A 498 -1.88 -2.10 -5.67
C ARG A 498 -3.07 -2.46 -6.56
N LYS A 499 -4.21 -1.76 -6.39
CA LYS A 499 -5.42 -2.01 -7.17
C LYS A 499 -5.22 -1.63 -8.63
N CYS A 500 -4.69 -0.45 -8.89
CA CYS A 500 -4.37 0.09 -10.20
C CYS A 500 -3.38 -0.79 -10.97
N THR A 501 -2.20 -1.06 -10.39
CA THR A 501 -1.19 -1.94 -11.00
C THR A 501 -1.74 -3.34 -11.26
N ARG A 502 -2.61 -3.87 -10.38
CA ARG A 502 -3.31 -5.14 -10.64
C ARG A 502 -4.29 -5.07 -11.82
N ALA A 503 -4.97 -3.95 -12.03
CA ALA A 503 -5.84 -3.75 -13.19
C ALA A 503 -5.02 -3.77 -14.49
N VAL A 504 -3.87 -3.09 -14.52
CA VAL A 504 -2.93 -3.10 -15.64
C VAL A 504 -2.41 -4.51 -15.94
N LEU A 505 -1.91 -5.23 -14.93
CA LEU A 505 -1.39 -6.59 -15.12
C LEU A 505 -2.47 -7.56 -15.62
N LYS A 506 -3.68 -7.51 -15.05
CA LYS A 506 -4.80 -8.34 -15.52
C LYS A 506 -5.26 -8.00 -16.93
N ALA A 507 -5.21 -6.73 -17.32
CA ALA A 507 -5.54 -6.33 -18.68
C ALA A 507 -4.54 -6.92 -19.68
N LEU A 508 -3.24 -6.92 -19.35
CA LEU A 508 -2.20 -7.54 -20.18
C LEU A 508 -2.36 -9.07 -20.24
N GLU A 509 -2.63 -9.73 -19.11
CA GLU A 509 -2.92 -11.18 -19.09
C GLU A 509 -4.11 -11.54 -19.99
N GLN A 510 -5.18 -10.73 -19.99
CA GLN A 510 -6.34 -10.93 -20.86
C GLN A 510 -5.99 -10.73 -22.35
N LEU A 511 -5.22 -9.69 -22.69
CA LEU A 511 -4.76 -9.47 -24.06
C LEU A 511 -3.86 -10.61 -24.56
N GLU A 512 -2.95 -11.09 -23.71
CA GLU A 512 -2.11 -12.24 -24.06
C GLU A 512 -2.94 -13.50 -24.30
N ALA A 513 -3.94 -13.77 -23.45
CA ALA A 513 -4.87 -14.89 -23.61
C ALA A 513 -5.76 -14.75 -24.87
N GLU A 514 -6.06 -13.52 -25.29
CA GLU A 514 -6.78 -13.19 -26.53
C GLU A 514 -5.89 -13.29 -27.79
N GLY A 515 -4.59 -13.56 -27.64
CA GLY A 515 -3.65 -13.82 -28.75
C GLY A 515 -2.89 -12.59 -29.24
N GLU A 516 -2.86 -11.50 -28.47
CA GLU A 516 -2.15 -10.26 -28.82
C GLU A 516 -0.62 -10.41 -28.63
N GLU A 517 0.09 -10.82 -29.68
CA GLU A 517 1.54 -11.12 -29.63
C GLU A 517 2.44 -9.94 -29.23
N TRP A 518 1.97 -8.70 -29.35
CA TRP A 518 2.76 -7.53 -28.94
C TRP A 518 2.94 -7.45 -27.42
N VAL A 519 2.00 -8.00 -26.64
CA VAL A 519 2.03 -7.99 -25.16
C VAL A 519 3.28 -8.68 -24.63
N LYS A 520 3.71 -9.77 -25.27
CA LYS A 520 4.90 -10.54 -24.88
C LYS A 520 6.21 -9.77 -25.02
N LYS A 521 6.20 -8.65 -25.75
CA LYS A 521 7.38 -7.80 -26.01
C LYS A 521 7.37 -6.51 -25.18
N VAL A 522 6.35 -6.31 -24.34
CA VAL A 522 6.21 -5.11 -23.52
C VAL A 522 7.14 -5.19 -22.32
N ASP A 523 7.98 -4.18 -22.15
CA ASP A 523 8.75 -4.00 -20.93
C ASP A 523 7.89 -3.29 -19.89
N ILE A 524 7.67 -3.92 -18.73
CA ILE A 524 6.99 -3.29 -17.59
C ILE A 524 8.05 -2.82 -16.58
N LEU A 525 8.11 -1.51 -16.38
CA LEU A 525 9.01 -0.86 -15.44
C LEU A 525 8.21 -0.32 -14.27
N LEU A 526 8.64 -0.67 -13.06
CA LEU A 526 8.00 -0.19 -11.85
C LEU A 526 8.71 1.05 -11.34
N TYR A 527 7.95 2.10 -11.03
CA TYR A 527 8.45 3.29 -10.36
C TYR A 527 7.86 3.40 -8.95
N ARG A 528 8.54 4.10 -8.05
CA ARG A 528 8.01 4.34 -6.72
C ARG A 528 6.99 5.47 -6.77
N GLY A 529 5.73 5.21 -6.43
CA GLY A 529 4.69 6.25 -6.32
C GLY A 529 5.00 7.28 -5.23
N ALA A 530 4.23 8.37 -5.17
CA ALA A 530 4.47 9.48 -4.25
C ALA A 530 4.18 9.13 -2.79
#